data_AF-A0A367LVW6-F1
#
_entry.id   AF-A0A367LVW6-F1
#
_cell.length_a   1.000
_cell.length_b   1.000
_cell.length_c   1.000
_cell.angle_alpha   90.00
_cell.angle_beta   90.00
_cell.angle_gamma   90.00
#
_symmetry.space_group_name_H-M   'P 1'
#
loop_
_entity.id
_entity.type
_entity.pdbx_description
1 polymer ?
#
loop_
_entity_poly.entity_id
_entity_poly.type
_entity_poly.pdbx_seq_one_letter_code
_entity_poly.pdbx_strand_id
1 'polypeptide(L)'
;KAQQAWRKIIARMRYKVDGLRNRVDVTTTPEGFKFVFQQFVKQLREKPHLQDLYGLVQASTYDNEANLPDDYIDSLMESYPPQLIAAYLRGQFVNLTAGTIYTAYDRT
;
A
#
# COMPACT_ATOMS: atom_id res chain seq x y z
N LYS A 1 12.23 10.54 3.79
CA LYS A 1 12.38 9.63 4.95
C LYS A 1 12.34 8.15 4.55
N ALA A 2 11.21 7.62 4.05
CA ALA A 2 11.08 6.19 3.69
C ALA A 2 12.15 5.67 2.72
N GLN A 3 12.45 6.38 1.63
CA GLN A 3 13.50 5.99 0.69
C GLN A 3 14.89 5.88 1.32
N GLN A 4 15.21 6.76 2.28
CA GLN A 4 16.50 6.72 2.98
C GLN A 4 16.57 5.49 3.90
N ALA A 5 15.48 5.18 4.61
CA ALA A 5 15.39 3.96 5.42
C ALA A 5 15.52 2.71 4.54
N TRP A 6 14.82 2.64 3.41
CA TRP A 6 14.89 1.54 2.47
C TRP A 6 16.32 1.27 2.00
N ARG A 7 17.03 2.31 1.55
CA ARG A 7 18.45 2.21 1.14
C ARG A 7 19.33 1.65 2.26
N LYS A 8 19.11 2.08 3.50
CA LYS A 8 19.86 1.56 4.67
C LYS A 8 19.50 0.10 4.95
N ILE A 9 18.23 -0.29 4.85
CA ILE A 9 17.79 -1.67 5.11
C ILE A 9 18.39 -2.63 4.08
N ILE A 10 18.22 -2.36 2.78
CA ILE A 10 18.73 -3.26 1.72
C ILE A 10 20.26 -3.41 1.78
N ALA A 11 20.99 -2.37 2.22
CA ALA A 11 22.44 -2.45 2.42
C ALA A 11 22.86 -3.42 3.56
N ARG A 12 21.92 -3.83 4.42
CA ARG A 12 22.16 -4.82 5.48
C ARG A 12 21.71 -6.22 5.10
N MET A 13 20.95 -6.38 4.00
CA MET A 13 20.45 -7.65 3.49
C MET A 13 21.57 -8.44 2.80
N ARG A 14 22.50 -8.98 3.58
CA ARG A 14 23.68 -9.73 3.12
C ARG A 14 23.82 -11.12 3.74
N TYR A 15 22.78 -11.61 4.42
CA TYR A 15 22.80 -12.93 5.03
C TYR A 15 22.75 -14.01 3.94
N LYS A 16 23.67 -14.97 4.00
CA LYS A 16 23.87 -16.00 2.98
C LYS A 16 23.91 -17.37 3.64
N VAL A 17 22.87 -18.15 3.40
CA VAL A 17 22.71 -19.54 3.82
C VAL A 17 22.07 -20.29 2.66
N ASP A 18 22.52 -21.52 2.41
CA ASP A 18 21.99 -22.33 1.31
C ASP A 18 20.47 -22.56 1.48
N GLY A 19 19.73 -22.38 0.38
CA GLY A 19 18.25 -22.46 0.37
C GLY A 19 17.52 -21.23 0.91
N LEU A 20 18.21 -20.27 1.54
CA LEU A 20 17.58 -19.06 2.06
C LEU A 20 17.50 -17.95 1.00
N ARG A 21 16.28 -17.49 0.70
CA ARG A 21 16.07 -16.28 -0.08
C ARG A 21 16.00 -15.05 0.83
N ASN A 22 17.11 -14.35 0.95
CA ASN A 22 17.24 -13.14 1.76
C ASN A 22 16.41 -11.98 1.17
N ARG A 23 15.26 -11.67 1.78
CA ARG A 23 14.28 -10.68 1.32
C ARG A 23 13.83 -9.77 2.46
N VAL A 24 13.37 -8.58 2.08
CA VAL A 24 12.71 -7.63 2.97
C VAL A 24 11.32 -7.34 2.42
N ASP A 25 10.33 -7.41 3.30
CA ASP A 25 8.95 -7.08 2.97
C ASP A 25 8.55 -5.76 3.64
N VAL A 26 7.68 -5.01 2.97
CA VAL A 26 7.10 -3.77 3.48
C VAL A 26 5.60 -3.86 3.29
N THR A 27 4.86 -3.59 4.37
CA THR A 27 3.40 -3.51 4.37
C THR A 27 2.97 -2.08 4.67
N THR A 28 1.95 -1.60 3.96
CA THR A 28 1.41 -0.25 4.15
C THR A 28 0.01 -0.15 3.56
N THR A 29 -0.80 0.78 4.08
CA THR A 29 -2.01 1.23 3.38
C THR A 29 -1.59 2.10 2.19
N PRO A 30 -2.07 1.86 0.96
CA PRO A 30 -1.65 2.55 -0.25
C PRO A 30 -2.23 3.98 -0.38
N GLU A 31 -1.95 4.81 0.62
CA GLU A 31 -2.37 6.21 0.69
C GLU A 31 -1.49 7.11 -0.20
N GLY A 32 -2.01 7.43 -1.39
CA GLY A 32 -1.32 8.32 -2.32
C GLY A 32 -0.12 7.69 -3.02
N PHE A 33 0.58 8.53 -3.79
CA PHE A 33 1.64 8.10 -4.71
C PHE A 33 3.06 8.32 -4.16
N LYS A 34 3.25 7.99 -2.87
CA LYS A 34 4.52 8.16 -2.13
C LYS A 34 5.52 7.03 -2.42
N PHE A 35 6.51 6.84 -1.54
CA PHE A 35 7.65 5.93 -1.75
C PHE A 35 7.26 4.53 -2.26
N VAL A 36 6.28 3.86 -1.65
CA VAL A 36 5.91 2.50 -2.05
C VAL A 36 5.36 2.47 -3.48
N PHE A 37 4.49 3.41 -3.85
CA PHE A 37 4.05 3.54 -5.24
C PHE A 37 5.23 3.80 -6.19
N GLN A 38 6.12 4.74 -5.83
CA GLN A 38 7.28 5.07 -6.68
C GLN A 38 8.20 3.87 -6.88
N GLN A 39 8.45 3.07 -5.84
CA GLN A 39 9.40 1.97 -5.84
C GLN A 39 8.83 0.69 -6.45
N PHE A 40 7.59 0.33 -6.09
CA PHE A 40 6.99 -0.97 -6.42
C PHE A 40 5.97 -0.91 -7.56
N VAL A 41 5.61 0.28 -8.06
CA VAL A 41 4.70 0.42 -9.21
C VAL A 41 5.37 1.22 -10.32
N LYS A 42 5.71 2.49 -10.07
CA LYS A 42 6.22 3.39 -11.11
C LYS A 42 7.56 2.91 -11.67
N GLN A 43 8.54 2.64 -10.80
CA GLN A 43 9.86 2.16 -11.23
C GLN A 43 9.81 0.81 -11.95
N LEU A 44 8.93 -0.12 -11.55
CA LEU A 44 8.79 -1.40 -12.24
C LEU A 44 8.23 -1.26 -13.65
N ARG A 45 7.34 -0.28 -13.87
CA ARG A 45 6.82 0.07 -15.20
C ARG A 45 7.89 0.72 -16.07
N GLU A 46 8.66 1.65 -15.50
CA GLU A 46 9.72 2.38 -16.21
C GLU A 46 10.96 1.53 -16.47
N LYS A 47 11.24 0.55 -15.60
CA LYS A 47 12.43 -0.31 -15.63
C LYS A 47 12.03 -1.77 -15.40
N PRO A 48 11.57 -2.48 -16.44
CA PRO A 48 11.05 -3.84 -16.30
C PRO A 48 12.02 -4.84 -15.65
N HIS A 49 13.33 -4.68 -15.84
CA HIS A 49 14.36 -5.52 -15.20
C HIS A 49 14.34 -5.48 -13.67
N LEU A 50 13.68 -4.48 -13.05
CA LEU A 50 13.52 -4.41 -11.60
C LEU A 50 12.46 -5.38 -11.05
N GLN A 51 11.64 -5.99 -11.90
CA GLN A 51 10.59 -6.94 -11.49
C GLN A 51 11.16 -8.22 -10.89
N ASP A 52 12.39 -8.59 -11.24
CA ASP A 52 13.10 -9.72 -10.62
C ASP A 52 13.49 -9.43 -9.16
N LEU A 53 13.60 -8.14 -8.80
CA LEU A 53 14.08 -7.66 -7.51
C LEU A 53 12.94 -7.24 -6.58
N TYR A 54 11.87 -6.67 -7.13
CA TYR A 54 10.75 -6.13 -6.36
C TYR A 54 9.42 -6.66 -6.88
N GLY A 55 8.52 -6.99 -5.96
CA GLY A 55 7.16 -7.38 -6.24
C GLY A 55 6.17 -6.61 -5.37
N LEU A 56 4.91 -6.59 -5.81
CA LEU A 56 3.79 -6.01 -5.08
C LEU A 56 2.68 -7.05 -5.01
N VAL A 57 2.15 -7.26 -3.81
CA VAL A 57 0.90 -7.98 -3.59
C VAL A 57 -0.11 -6.98 -3.07
N GLN A 58 -1.28 -6.92 -3.69
CA GLN A 58 -2.41 -6.15 -3.19
C GLN A 58 -3.34 -7.13 -2.48
N ALA A 59 -3.68 -6.81 -1.24
CA ALA A 59 -4.62 -7.57 -0.43
C ALA A 59 -5.84 -6.71 -0.13
N SER A 60 -7.01 -7.33 -0.19
CA SER A 60 -8.28 -6.68 0.13
C SER A 60 -8.78 -7.16 1.49
N THR A 61 -9.43 -6.27 2.25
CA THR A 61 -10.15 -6.65 3.47
C THR A 61 -11.19 -7.74 3.19
N TYR A 62 -11.83 -7.71 2.01
CA TYR A 62 -12.78 -8.72 1.55
C TYR A 62 -12.15 -10.12 1.44
N ASP A 63 -10.84 -10.24 1.19
CA ASP A 63 -10.16 -11.54 1.17
C ASP A 63 -10.13 -12.21 2.56
N ASN A 64 -10.36 -11.44 3.62
CA ASN A 64 -10.38 -11.88 5.02
C ASN A 64 -11.76 -11.72 5.68
N GLU A 65 -12.82 -11.51 4.90
CA GLU A 65 -14.16 -11.16 5.38
C GLU A 65 -14.71 -12.18 6.40
N ALA A 66 -14.46 -13.48 6.19
CA ALA A 66 -14.90 -14.54 7.10
C ALA A 66 -14.34 -14.44 8.53
N ASN A 67 -13.32 -13.61 8.77
CA ASN A 67 -12.69 -13.40 10.07
C ASN A 67 -13.01 -12.02 10.67
N LEU A 68 -13.97 -11.28 10.10
CA LEU A 68 -14.36 -9.94 10.53
C LEU A 68 -15.76 -9.95 11.14
N PRO A 69 -16.08 -8.99 12.03
CA PRO A 69 -17.47 -8.71 12.40
C PRO A 69 -18.32 -8.39 11.17
N ASP A 70 -19.58 -8.84 11.18
CA ASP A 70 -20.51 -8.69 10.04
C ASP A 70 -20.68 -7.23 9.59
N ASP A 71 -20.55 -6.27 10.51
CA ASP A 71 -20.74 -4.83 10.28
C ASP A 71 -19.43 -4.06 10.03
N TYR A 72 -18.27 -4.74 10.05
CA TYR A 72 -16.97 -4.07 9.98
C TYR A 72 -16.74 -3.32 8.67
N ILE A 73 -17.05 -3.95 7.53
CA ILE A 73 -16.83 -3.34 6.23
C ILE A 73 -17.80 -2.18 6.00
N ASP A 74 -19.08 -2.38 6.34
CA ASP A 74 -20.13 -1.38 6.19
C ASP A 74 -19.86 -0.14 7.05
N SER A 75 -19.49 -0.32 8.32
CA SER A 75 -19.14 0.78 9.22
C SER A 75 -17.95 1.61 8.70
N LEU A 76 -16.96 0.98 8.07
CA LEU A 76 -15.86 1.72 7.42
C LEU A 76 -16.33 2.47 6.16
N MET A 77 -17.25 1.92 5.37
CA MET A 77 -17.81 2.63 4.22
C MET A 77 -18.61 3.86 4.63
N GLU A 78 -19.31 3.81 5.76
CA GLU A 78 -20.04 4.96 6.31
C GLU A 78 -19.11 6.02 6.90
N SER A 79 -18.00 5.59 7.50
CA SER A 79 -17.09 6.49 8.24
C SER A 79 -16.10 7.24 7.37
N TYR A 80 -15.78 6.74 6.17
CA TYR A 80 -14.69 7.26 5.34
C TYR A 80 -15.21 7.81 4.00
N PRO A 81 -14.60 8.88 3.45
CA PRO A 81 -14.89 9.32 2.10
C PRO A 81 -14.65 8.19 1.07
N PRO A 82 -15.49 8.07 0.02
CA PRO A 82 -15.41 6.98 -0.96
C PRO A 82 -14.03 6.80 -1.62
N GLN A 83 -13.28 7.89 -1.77
CA GLN A 83 -11.94 7.85 -2.36
C GLN A 83 -10.89 7.30 -1.39
N LEU A 84 -11.05 7.54 -0.09
CA LEU A 84 -10.11 7.08 0.94
C LEU A 84 -10.38 5.61 1.28
N ILE A 85 -11.65 5.22 1.38
CA ILE A 85 -12.03 3.87 1.80
C ILE A 85 -11.53 2.78 0.84
N ALA A 86 -11.38 3.09 -0.46
CA ALA A 86 -10.81 2.15 -1.43
C ALA A 86 -9.36 1.77 -1.12
N ALA A 87 -8.56 2.66 -0.53
CA ALA A 87 -7.20 2.32 -0.09
C ALA A 87 -7.22 1.31 1.07
N TYR A 88 -8.17 1.48 1.99
CA TYR A 88 -8.29 0.66 3.20
C TYR A 88 -8.92 -0.71 2.91
N LEU A 89 -10.03 -0.75 2.17
CA LEU A 89 -10.75 -2.00 1.91
C LEU A 89 -10.16 -2.80 0.74
N ARG A 90 -9.66 -2.13 -0.31
CA ARG A 90 -9.23 -2.80 -1.55
C ARG A 90 -7.72 -2.78 -1.76
N GLY A 91 -6.96 -2.15 -0.87
CA GLY A 91 -5.51 -2.06 -1.01
C GLY A 91 -5.08 -1.35 -2.30
N GLN A 92 -5.82 -0.33 -2.74
CA GLN A 92 -5.55 0.40 -3.99
C GLN A 92 -4.84 1.74 -3.75
N PHE A 93 -3.89 2.09 -4.63
CA PHE A 93 -3.29 3.43 -4.62
C PHE A 93 -4.30 4.47 -5.11
N VAL A 94 -4.74 5.35 -4.19
CA VAL A 94 -5.74 6.40 -4.47
C VAL A 94 -5.11 7.79 -4.43
N ASN A 95 -5.65 8.72 -5.22
CA ASN A 95 -5.20 10.12 -5.19
C ASN A 95 -5.86 10.85 -4.01
N LEU A 96 -5.06 11.21 -2.99
CA LEU A 96 -5.53 11.98 -1.84
C LEU A 96 -5.27 13.48 -1.95
N THR A 97 -4.64 13.93 -3.04
CA THR A 97 -4.10 15.30 -3.17
C THR A 97 -4.77 16.14 -4.25
N ALA A 98 -5.40 15.53 -5.25
CA ALA A 98 -6.12 16.27 -6.29
C ALA A 98 -7.61 15.95 -6.19
N GLY A 99 -8.39 16.94 -5.76
CA GLY A 99 -9.82 16.80 -5.46
C GLY A 99 -10.10 17.33 -4.06
N THR A 100 -10.97 18.32 -3.99
CA THR A 100 -11.41 19.04 -2.78
C THR A 100 -11.60 18.14 -1.56
N ILE A 101 -10.73 18.33 -0.55
CA ILE A 101 -10.82 17.70 0.79
C ILE A 101 -12.17 18.01 1.48
N TYR A 102 -12.93 19.00 0.97
CA TYR A 102 -14.19 19.52 1.51
C TYR A 102 -15.43 19.22 0.64
N THR A 103 -15.60 18.02 0.09
CA THR A 103 -16.90 17.66 -0.53
C THR A 103 -17.92 17.11 0.47
N ALA A 104 -17.47 16.60 1.63
CA ALA A 104 -18.32 15.99 2.66
C ALA A 104 -18.48 16.86 3.92
N TYR A 105 -17.97 18.11 3.91
CA TYR A 105 -18.13 19.01 5.05
C TYR A 105 -19.44 19.77 4.93
N ASP A 106 -20.45 19.31 5.68
CA ASP A 106 -21.70 20.03 5.89
C ASP A 106 -21.71 20.65 7.30
N ARG A 107 -22.18 21.89 7.42
CA ARG A 107 -22.29 22.66 8.67
C ARG A 107 -23.73 22.85 9.14
N THR A 108 -24.72 22.37 8.39
CA THR A 108 -26.13 22.48 8.81
C THR A 108 -26.49 21.54 9.94
#